data_AF-A0AAU2X4R3-F1
#
_entry.id   AF-A0AAU2X4R3-F1
#
_cell.length_a   1.000
_cell.length_b   1.000
_cell.length_c   1.000
_cell.angle_alpha   90.00
_cell.angle_beta   90.00
_cell.angle_gamma   90.00
#
_symmetry.space_group_name_H-M   'P 1'
#
loop_
_entity.id
_entity.type
_entity.pdbx_description
1 polymer ?
#
loop_
_entity_poly.entity_id
_entity_poly.type
_entity_poly.pdbx_seq_one_letter_code
_entity_poly.pdbx_strand_id
1 'polypeptide(L)'
;MTHTQPTGPAAPTAPAAAPDQAIADTRARIDDLDRRIIALITERVALSQEVQRTRIAAGGRRVQLTREMDIIARYREALDKPGTEVAMALLELCRGRI
;
A
#
# COMPACT_ATOMS: atom_id res chain seq x y z
N MET A 1 29.69 -12.34 -62.12
CA MET A 1 28.94 -11.38 -61.29
C MET A 1 27.66 -12.10 -60.88
N THR A 2 27.68 -12.82 -59.75
CA THR A 2 27.11 -12.40 -58.45
C THR A 2 25.59 -12.15 -58.53
N HIS A 3 24.71 -12.74 -57.74
CA HIS A 3 24.84 -13.40 -56.44
C HIS A 3 23.54 -14.21 -56.19
N THR A 4 23.63 -15.41 -55.61
CA THR A 4 22.49 -16.11 -54.99
C THR A 4 22.88 -16.46 -53.57
N GLN A 5 22.19 -15.87 -52.57
CA GLN A 5 22.03 -16.42 -51.22
C GLN A 5 21.00 -15.58 -50.40
N PRO A 6 20.51 -16.06 -49.25
CA PRO A 6 19.22 -16.74 -49.15
C PRO A 6 18.23 -15.98 -48.25
N THR A 7 16.93 -16.14 -48.50
CA THR A 7 15.88 -15.64 -47.61
C THR A 7 15.75 -16.59 -46.42
N GLY A 8 16.45 -16.30 -45.32
CA GLY A 8 16.22 -16.96 -44.04
C GLY A 8 14.86 -16.56 -43.45
N PRO A 9 14.12 -17.46 -42.79
CA PRO A 9 12.89 -17.07 -42.11
C PRO A 9 13.26 -16.17 -40.93
N ALA A 10 12.82 -14.91 -40.98
CA ALA A 10 12.84 -14.03 -39.83
C ALA A 10 12.04 -14.69 -38.70
N ALA A 11 12.71 -14.96 -37.58
CA ALA A 11 12.10 -15.50 -36.37
C ALA A 11 10.86 -14.70 -35.97
N PRO A 12 9.81 -15.33 -35.41
CA PRO A 12 8.67 -14.59 -34.91
C PRO A 12 9.16 -13.71 -33.76
N THR A 13 9.21 -12.40 -34.01
CA THR A 13 9.28 -11.40 -32.95
C THR A 13 8.07 -11.64 -32.06
N ALA A 14 8.29 -12.26 -30.89
CA ALA A 14 7.28 -12.36 -29.86
C ALA A 14 6.69 -10.96 -29.68
N PRO A 15 5.36 -10.78 -29.76
CA PRO A 15 4.79 -9.45 -29.63
C PRO A 15 5.16 -8.96 -28.23
N ALA A 16 5.99 -7.92 -28.17
CA ALA A 16 6.08 -7.10 -26.99
C ALA A 16 4.63 -6.79 -26.60
N ALA A 17 4.20 -7.22 -25.42
CA ALA A 17 2.83 -7.04 -24.96
C ALA A 17 2.42 -5.61 -25.29
N ALA A 18 1.34 -5.44 -26.07
CA ALA A 18 0.90 -4.12 -26.46
C ALA A 18 0.80 -3.24 -25.21
N PRO A 19 1.15 -1.94 -25.26
CA PRO A 19 1.21 -1.08 -24.07
C PRO A 19 -0.03 -1.20 -23.17
N ASP A 20 -1.21 -1.42 -23.75
CA ASP A 20 -2.47 -1.64 -23.06
C ASP A 20 -2.48 -2.88 -22.16
N GLN A 21 -1.89 -4.00 -22.61
CA GLN A 21 -1.78 -5.23 -21.82
C GLN A 21 -0.84 -5.02 -20.62
N ALA A 22 0.31 -4.37 -20.82
CA ALA A 22 1.25 -4.09 -19.74
C ALA A 22 0.65 -3.15 -18.66
N ILE A 23 -0.16 -2.18 -19.10
CA ILE A 23 -0.92 -1.30 -18.19
C ILE A 23 -1.98 -2.10 -17.42
N ALA A 24 -2.73 -2.98 -18.09
CA ALA A 24 -3.72 -3.83 -17.45
C ALA A 24 -3.10 -4.75 -16.38
N ASP A 25 -1.98 -5.39 -16.70
CA ASP A 25 -1.26 -6.27 -15.75
C ASP A 25 -0.74 -5.50 -14.54
N THR A 26 -0.24 -4.27 -14.75
CA THR A 26 0.22 -3.40 -13.66
C THR A 26 -0.92 -2.98 -12.75
N ARG A 27 -2.08 -2.63 -13.31
CA ARG A 27 -3.28 -2.28 -12.52
C ARG A 27 -3.77 -3.47 -11.69
N ALA A 28 -3.81 -4.67 -12.25
CA ALA A 28 -4.18 -5.86 -11.49
C ALA A 28 -3.25 -6.10 -10.27
N ARG A 29 -1.97 -5.76 -10.39
CA ARG A 29 -1.02 -5.81 -9.27
C ARG A 29 -1.28 -4.72 -8.22
N ILE A 30 -1.67 -3.52 -8.65
CA ILE A 30 -2.08 -2.44 -7.74
C ILE A 30 -3.33 -2.89 -6.95
N ASP A 31 -4.33 -3.46 -7.64
CA ASP A 31 -5.56 -3.94 -6.98
C ASP A 31 -5.28 -5.04 -5.93
N ASP A 32 -4.30 -5.92 -6.18
CA ASP A 32 -3.85 -6.89 -5.17
C ASP A 32 -3.16 -6.24 -3.97
N LEU A 33 -2.29 -5.26 -4.22
CA LEU A 33 -1.65 -4.50 -3.15
C LEU A 33 -2.68 -3.74 -2.32
N ASP A 34 -3.67 -3.12 -2.95
CA ASP A 34 -4.72 -2.37 -2.26
C ASP A 34 -5.57 -3.29 -1.37
N ARG A 35 -5.93 -4.49 -1.85
CA ARG A 35 -6.62 -5.49 -1.03
C ARG A 35 -5.80 -5.85 0.22
N ARG A 36 -4.48 -6.01 0.08
CA ARG A 36 -3.58 -6.31 1.19
C ARG A 36 -3.43 -5.14 2.15
N ILE A 37 -3.31 -3.92 1.65
CA ILE A 37 -3.26 -2.70 2.46
C ILE A 37 -4.54 -2.54 3.27
N ILE A 38 -5.71 -2.74 2.66
CA ILE A 38 -7.01 -2.68 3.34
C ILE A 38 -7.07 -3.72 4.46
N ALA A 39 -6.69 -4.98 4.19
CA ALA A 39 -6.67 -6.03 5.20
C ALA A 39 -5.78 -5.67 6.41
N LEU A 40 -4.56 -5.17 6.14
CA LEU A 40 -3.61 -4.74 7.17
C LEU A 40 -4.14 -3.56 8.00
N ILE A 41 -4.80 -2.59 7.35
CA ILE A 41 -5.42 -1.45 8.04
C ILE A 41 -6.55 -1.93 8.95
N THR A 42 -7.42 -2.81 8.47
CA THR A 42 -8.52 -3.37 9.27
C THR A 42 -8.00 -4.12 10.49
N GLU A 43 -6.99 -4.97 10.33
CA GLU A 43 -6.33 -5.68 11.43
C GLU A 43 -5.74 -4.70 12.46
N ARG A 44 -5.00 -3.68 11.99
CA ARG A 44 -4.41 -2.65 12.86
C ARG A 44 -5.47 -1.88 13.64
N VAL A 45 -6.62 -1.59 13.03
CA VAL A 45 -7.76 -0.93 13.71
C VAL A 45 -8.30 -1.83 14.82
N ALA A 46 -8.51 -3.12 14.54
CA ALA A 46 -8.98 -4.07 15.55
C ALA A 46 -8.01 -4.17 16.74
N LEU A 47 -6.71 -4.25 16.48
CA LEU A 47 -5.67 -4.24 17.52
C LEU A 47 -5.65 -2.93 18.31
N SER A 48 -5.83 -1.78 17.65
CA SER A 48 -5.90 -0.49 18.32
C SER A 48 -7.11 -0.40 19.26
N GLN A 49 -8.26 -0.91 18.83
CA GLN A 49 -9.46 -0.97 19.67
C GLN A 49 -9.24 -1.85 20.91
N GLU A 50 -8.55 -2.99 20.77
CA GLU A 50 -8.22 -3.85 21.91
C GLU A 50 -7.34 -3.14 22.95
N VAL A 51 -6.30 -2.42 22.49
CA VAL A 51 -5.46 -1.59 23.37
C VAL A 51 -6.28 -0.50 24.07
N GLN A 52 -7.18 0.16 23.34
CA GLN A 52 -8.05 1.19 23.91
C GLN A 52 -9.00 0.61 24.97
N ARG A 53 -9.64 -0.53 24.70
CA ARG A 53 -10.51 -1.23 25.66
C ARG A 53 -9.76 -1.57 26.94
N THR A 54 -8.59 -2.19 26.81
CA THR A 54 -7.73 -2.56 27.94
C THR A 54 -7.36 -1.34 28.78
N ARG A 55 -6.97 -0.24 28.13
CA ARG A 55 -6.57 0.98 28.85
C ARG A 55 -7.73 1.67 29.56
N ILE A 56 -8.90 1.74 28.93
CA ILE A 56 -10.10 2.31 29.55
C ILE A 56 -10.53 1.46 30.75
N ALA A 57 -10.49 0.12 30.63
CA ALA A 57 -10.78 -0.79 31.74
C ALA A 57 -9.83 -0.58 32.93
N ALA A 58 -8.58 -0.19 32.68
CA ALA A 58 -7.60 0.18 33.70
C ALA A 58 -7.74 1.63 34.23
N GLY A 59 -8.80 2.36 33.88
CA GLY A 59 -9.03 3.75 34.31
C GLY A 59 -8.21 4.80 33.53
N GLY A 60 -7.54 4.40 32.46
CA GLY A 60 -6.76 5.30 31.61
C GLY A 60 -7.60 6.05 30.58
N ARG A 61 -6.98 7.04 29.93
CA ARG A 61 -7.60 7.82 28.83
C ARG A 61 -7.74 6.97 27.56
N ARG A 62 -8.66 7.33 26.66
CA ARG A 62 -8.80 6.69 25.34
C ARG A 62 -7.66 6.97 24.36
N VAL A 63 -6.97 8.10 24.50
CA VAL A 63 -5.88 8.58 23.61
C VAL A 63 -4.56 8.74 24.38
N GLN A 64 -3.42 8.39 23.76
CA GLN A 64 -2.07 8.61 24.31
C GLN A 64 -1.25 9.43 23.30
N LEU A 65 -1.13 10.73 23.55
CA LEU A 65 -0.54 11.68 22.60
C LEU A 65 0.88 11.28 22.17
N THR A 66 1.74 10.89 23.12
CA THR A 66 3.12 10.46 22.82
C THR A 66 3.14 9.32 21.81
N ARG A 67 2.27 8.32 21.99
CA ARG A 67 2.20 7.18 21.07
C ARG A 67 1.67 7.57 19.68
N GLU A 68 0.75 8.51 19.61
CA GLU A 68 0.27 9.03 18.33
C GLU A 68 1.37 9.80 17.60
N MET A 69 2.18 10.59 18.31
CA MET A 69 3.34 11.27 17.73
C MET A 69 4.39 10.29 17.20
N ASP A 70 4.66 9.19 17.92
CA ASP A 70 5.58 8.13 17.43
C ASP A 70 5.07 7.49 16.12
N ILE A 71 3.75 7.30 16.00
CA ILE A 71 3.13 6.75 14.79
C ILE A 71 3.29 7.74 13.64
N ILE A 72 2.99 9.02 13.86
CA ILE A 72 3.15 10.06 12.84
C ILE A 72 4.60 10.14 12.37
N ALA A 73 5.56 10.12 13.29
CA ALA A 73 6.98 10.13 12.98
C ALA A 73 7.39 8.94 12.11
N ARG A 74 6.95 7.73 12.47
CA ARG A 74 7.26 6.50 11.70
C ARG A 74 6.74 6.55 10.26
N TYR A 75 5.51 7.02 10.05
CA TYR A 75 4.98 7.13 8.69
C TYR A 75 5.67 8.25 7.91
N ARG A 76 6.00 9.36 8.56
CA ARG A 76 6.76 10.45 7.94
C ARG A 76 8.17 10.03 7.54
N GLU A 77 8.83 9.20 8.34
CA GLU A 77 10.15 8.65 8.00
C GLU A 77 10.07 7.72 6.79
N ALA A 78 9.01 6.91 6.68
CA ALA A 78 8.86 5.94 5.60
C ALA A 78 8.31 6.53 4.28
N LEU A 79 7.50 7.59 4.35
CA LEU A 79 6.74 8.15 3.22
C LEU A 79 6.93 9.67 3.06
N ASP A 80 7.95 10.24 3.69
CA ASP A 80 8.22 11.67 3.73
C ASP A 80 7.01 12.51 4.20
N LYS A 81 6.82 13.70 3.62
CA LYS A 81 5.74 14.63 3.97
C LYS A 81 4.34 13.98 3.86
N PRO A 82 3.98 13.26 2.77
CA PRO A 82 2.70 12.55 2.66
C PRO A 82 2.43 11.54 3.79
N GLY A 83 3.49 10.96 4.37
CA GLY A 83 3.35 10.01 5.48
C GLY A 83 2.61 10.56 6.69
N THR A 84 2.72 11.87 6.95
CA THR A 84 1.97 12.51 8.04
C THR A 84 0.46 12.40 7.82
N GLU A 85 -0.01 12.65 6.60
CA GLU A 85 -1.45 12.60 6.25
C GLU A 85 -1.99 11.16 6.33
N VAL A 86 -1.20 10.19 5.86
CA VAL A 86 -1.53 8.76 5.97
C VAL A 86 -1.67 8.34 7.43
N ALA A 87 -0.73 8.73 8.30
CA ALA A 87 -0.81 8.43 9.73
C ALA A 87 -2.03 9.07 10.38
N MET A 88 -2.34 10.32 10.04
CA MET A 88 -3.49 11.04 10.59
C MET A 88 -4.81 10.35 10.21
N ALA A 89 -4.99 9.99 8.93
CA ALA A 89 -6.17 9.24 8.48
C ALA A 89 -6.30 7.89 9.20
N LEU A 90 -5.19 7.18 9.39
CA LEU A 90 -5.20 5.89 10.08
C LEU A 90 -5.52 6.01 11.58
N LEU A 91 -5.00 7.04 12.25
CA LEU A 91 -5.32 7.34 13.65
C LEU A 91 -6.80 7.71 13.81
N GLU A 92 -7.35 8.44 12.84
CA GLU A 92 -8.78 8.77 12.78
C GLU A 92 -9.66 7.51 12.69
N LEU A 93 -9.30 6.55 11.83
CA LEU A 93 -9.98 5.26 11.77
C LEU A 93 -9.94 4.49 13.10
N CYS A 94 -8.82 4.59 13.83
CA CYS A 94 -8.62 3.84 15.08
C CYS A 94 -9.40 4.43 16.28
N ARG A 95 -9.55 5.75 16.35
CA ARG A 95 -10.22 6.42 17.49
C ARG A 95 -11.73 6.54 17.34
N GLY A 96 -12.25 6.36 16.11
CA GLY A 96 -13.64 6.65 15.75
C GLY A 96 -13.87 8.16 15.60
N ARG A 97 -14.91 8.57 14.84
CA ARG A 97 -15.33 9.98 14.86
C ARG A 97 -15.80 10.32 16.28
N ILE A 98 -15.19 11.34 16.88
CA ILE A 98 -15.64 11.97 18.13
C ILE A 98 -16.93 12.73 17.84
#